data_AF-A0A7S0T6T6-F1
#
_entry.id   AF-A0A7S0T6T6-F1
#
_cell.length_a   1.000
_cell.length_b   1.000
_cell.length_c   1.000
_cell.angle_alpha   90.00
_cell.angle_beta   90.00
_cell.angle_gamma   90.00
#
_symmetry.space_group_name_H-M   'P 1'
#
loop_
_entity.id
_entity.type
_entity.pdbx_description
1 polymer ?
#
loop_
_entity_poly.entity_id
_entity_poly.type
_entity_poly.pdbx_seq_one_letter_code
_entity_poly.pdbx_strand_id
1 'polypeptide(L)'
;FSVTRNYLDWLTVLPWSEHTQDALDVPRAEKILARDHYGMEDVKTRILEFIAVANMRNNVVQGKILLLSGPPGVGKTSIGKSIASALDRKFFRFSVGGLSDVAEIKGHRR
;
A
#
# COMPACT_ATOMS: atom_id res chain seq x y z
N PHE A 1 14.29 31.65 12.94
CA PHE A 1 14.23 31.52 11.46
C PHE A 1 14.46 30.09 10.95
N SER A 2 15.43 29.32 11.47
CA SER A 2 15.71 27.95 10.96
C SER A 2 14.53 26.98 11.06
N VAL A 3 13.83 26.93 12.21
CA VAL A 3 12.67 26.04 12.42
C VAL A 3 11.53 26.34 11.43
N THR A 4 11.20 27.62 11.24
CA THR A 4 10.16 28.06 10.31
C THR A 4 10.50 27.71 8.86
N ARG A 5 11.77 27.87 8.44
CA ARG A 5 12.20 27.47 7.09
C ARG A 5 12.05 25.96 6.88
N ASN A 6 12.51 25.14 7.84
CA ASN A 6 12.40 23.69 7.73
C ASN A 6 10.94 23.22 7.69
N TYR A 7 10.05 23.86 8.44
CA TYR A 7 8.62 23.54 8.41
C TYR A 7 8.00 23.85 7.05
N LEU A 8 8.32 25.01 6.47
CA LEU A 8 7.87 25.36 5.13
C LEU A 8 8.41 24.40 4.07
N ASP A 9 9.66 23.95 4.21
CA ASP A 9 10.28 22.97 3.30
C ASP A 9 9.58 21.59 3.37
N TRP A 10 9.20 21.15 4.56
CA TRP A 10 8.36 19.95 4.71
C TRP A 10 7.00 20.11 4.04
N LEU A 11 6.36 21.28 4.20
CA LEU A 11 5.06 21.53 3.57
C LEU A 11 5.17 21.57 2.05
N THR A 12 6.23 22.10 1.45
CA THR A 12 6.37 22.19 -0.01
C THR A 12 6.67 20.85 -0.67
N VAL A 13 7.30 19.91 0.03
CA VAL A 13 7.64 18.57 -0.51
C VAL A 13 6.42 17.62 -0.53
N LEU A 14 5.40 17.88 0.28
CA LEU A 14 4.23 17.01 0.34
C LEU A 14 3.39 17.07 -0.97
N PRO A 15 2.95 15.92 -1.50
CA PRO A 15 2.17 15.87 -2.74
C PRO A 15 0.70 16.23 -2.49
N TRP A 16 0.38 17.51 -2.35
CA TRP A 16 -0.97 17.99 -2.02
C TRP A 16 -2.02 17.68 -3.10
N SER A 17 -1.62 17.67 -4.36
CA SER A 17 -2.52 17.51 -5.51
C SER A 17 -2.11 16.39 -6.46
N GLU A 18 -1.01 15.69 -6.16
CA GLU A 18 -0.56 14.56 -6.98
C GLU A 18 -1.20 13.27 -6.47
N HIS A 19 -1.88 12.58 -7.38
CA HIS A 19 -2.43 11.25 -7.12
C HIS A 19 -1.99 10.31 -8.25
N THR A 20 -1.61 9.08 -7.90
CA THR A 20 -1.43 8.03 -8.90
C THR A 20 -2.78 7.67 -9.52
N GLN A 21 -2.80 7.47 -10.84
CA GLN A 21 -3.95 6.86 -11.48
C GLN A 21 -3.91 5.36 -11.20
N ASP A 22 -4.87 4.88 -10.41
CA ASP A 22 -4.93 3.48 -10.05
C ASP A 22 -5.38 2.63 -11.25
N ALA A 23 -4.66 1.56 -11.56
CA ALA A 23 -5.03 0.59 -12.58
C ALA A 23 -5.88 -0.53 -11.97
N LEU A 24 -7.21 -0.41 -12.05
CA LEU A 24 -8.16 -1.37 -11.47
C LEU A 24 -8.59 -2.48 -12.46
N ASP A 25 -7.63 -3.00 -13.22
CA ASP A 25 -7.87 -4.10 -14.17
C ASP A 25 -7.64 -5.45 -13.48
N VAL A 26 -8.74 -6.18 -13.25
CA VAL A 26 -8.73 -7.50 -12.59
C VAL A 26 -7.97 -8.55 -13.42
N PRO A 27 -8.23 -8.72 -14.73
CA PRO A 27 -7.39 -9.56 -15.60
C PRO A 27 -5.90 -9.24 -15.56
N ARG A 28 -5.51 -7.96 -15.52
CA ARG A 28 -4.11 -7.57 -15.39
C ARG A 28 -3.55 -7.98 -14.03
N ALA A 29 -4.29 -7.73 -12.96
CA ALA A 29 -3.89 -8.06 -11.60
C ALA A 29 -3.69 -9.57 -11.41
N GLU A 30 -4.58 -10.39 -11.98
CA GLU A 30 -4.49 -11.86 -11.94
C GLU A 30 -3.19 -12.34 -12.59
N LYS A 31 -2.84 -11.84 -13.78
CA LYS A 31 -1.60 -12.18 -14.48
C LYS A 31 -0.36 -11.82 -13.66
N ILE A 32 -0.34 -10.64 -13.04
CA ILE A 32 0.79 -10.17 -12.23
C ILE A 32 0.94 -11.03 -10.97
N LEU A 33 -0.17 -11.31 -10.27
CA LEU A 33 -0.17 -12.15 -9.07
C LEU A 33 0.25 -13.59 -9.38
N ALA A 34 -0.21 -14.16 -10.50
CA ALA A 34 0.17 -15.51 -10.94
C ALA A 34 1.64 -15.59 -11.37
N ARG A 35 2.17 -14.55 -12.01
CA ARG A 35 3.58 -14.46 -12.41
C ARG A 35 4.52 -14.38 -11.21
N ASP A 36 4.17 -13.53 -10.23
CA ASP A 36 5.08 -13.22 -9.11
C ASP A 36 5.00 -14.25 -7.98
N HIS A 37 3.90 -15.00 -7.88
CA HIS A 37 3.63 -15.92 -6.76
C HIS A 37 3.03 -17.24 -7.24
N TYR A 38 3.69 -18.35 -6.90
CA TYR A 38 3.16 -19.69 -7.11
C TYR A 38 2.22 -20.10 -5.95
N GLY A 39 1.07 -20.72 -6.27
CA GLY A 39 0.07 -21.12 -5.28
C GLY A 39 -0.65 -19.94 -4.60
N MET A 40 -1.03 -20.09 -3.33
CA MET A 40 -1.78 -19.08 -2.55
C MET A 40 -3.10 -18.66 -3.20
N GLU A 41 -3.82 -19.61 -3.81
CA GLU A 41 -5.03 -19.34 -4.59
C GLU A 41 -6.11 -18.63 -3.77
N ASP A 42 -6.30 -19.00 -2.50
CA ASP A 42 -7.25 -18.34 -1.60
C ASP A 42 -6.89 -16.86 -1.37
N VAL A 43 -5.60 -16.56 -1.20
CA VAL A 43 -5.10 -15.20 -0.96
C VAL A 43 -5.21 -14.36 -2.23
N LYS A 44 -4.82 -14.93 -3.38
CA LYS A 44 -4.96 -14.28 -4.69
C LYS A 44 -6.41 -13.97 -5.00
N THR A 45 -7.31 -14.93 -4.79
CA THR A 45 -8.76 -14.75 -4.97
C THR A 45 -9.27 -13.58 -4.12
N ARG A 46 -8.89 -13.52 -2.84
CA ARG A 46 -9.30 -12.43 -1.95
C ARG A 46 -8.76 -11.05 -2.37
N ILE A 47 -7.55 -11.00 -2.91
CA ILE A 47 -6.97 -9.78 -3.48
C ILE A 47 -7.75 -9.36 -4.73
N LEU A 48 -8.07 -10.29 -5.63
CA LEU A 48 -8.84 -9.99 -6.84
C LEU A 48 -10.25 -9.50 -6.51
N GLU A 49 -10.93 -10.09 -5.52
CA GLU A 49 -12.22 -9.59 -5.01
C GLU A 49 -12.11 -8.15 -4.50
N PHE A 50 -11.03 -7.83 -3.78
CA PHE A 50 -10.79 -6.49 -3.28
C PHE A 50 -10.65 -5.48 -4.45
N ILE A 51 -9.89 -5.84 -5.49
CA ILE A 51 -9.71 -5.00 -6.69
C ILE A 51 -11.03 -4.88 -7.47
N ALA A 52 -11.79 -5.97 -7.61
CA ALA A 52 -13.08 -5.97 -8.29
C ALA A 52 -14.08 -5.04 -7.59
N VAL A 53 -14.17 -5.09 -6.25
CA VAL A 53 -15.05 -4.18 -5.49
C VAL A 53 -14.59 -2.73 -5.61
N ALA A 54 -13.29 -2.46 -5.66
CA ALA A 54 -12.76 -1.12 -5.88
C ALA A 54 -13.13 -0.58 -7.28
N ASN A 55 -13.04 -1.42 -8.32
CA ASN A 55 -13.41 -1.07 -9.68
C ASN A 55 -14.91 -0.70 -9.78
N MET A 56 -15.78 -1.49 -9.14
CA MET A 56 -17.23 -1.23 -9.12
C MET A 56 -17.63 0.07 -8.39
N ARG A 57 -16.79 0.59 -7.50
CA ARG A 57 -17.07 1.79 -6.68
C ARG A 57 -16.44 3.08 -7.26
N ASN A 58 -16.33 3.19 -8.57
CA ASN A 58 -15.80 4.38 -9.27
C ASN A 58 -14.41 4.80 -8.78
N ASN A 59 -13.44 3.88 -8.72
CA ASN A 59 -12.07 4.11 -8.26
C ASN A 59 -11.94 4.59 -6.80
N VAL A 60 -13.02 4.49 -6.01
CA VAL A 60 -12.98 4.83 -4.59
C VAL A 60 -12.57 3.59 -3.81
N VAL A 61 -11.26 3.42 -3.59
CA VAL A 61 -10.69 2.42 -2.65
C VAL A 61 -10.89 2.90 -1.20
N GLN A 62 -12.09 3.34 -0.83
CA GLN A 62 -12.34 3.78 0.55
C GLN A 62 -12.57 2.58 1.47
N GLY A 63 -11.70 2.47 2.48
CA GLY A 63 -12.05 1.85 3.76
C GLY A 63 -11.80 0.34 3.91
N LYS A 64 -11.00 -0.29 3.06
CA LYS A 64 -10.66 -1.71 3.22
C LYS A 64 -9.16 -1.92 3.45
N ILE A 65 -8.83 -2.41 4.64
CA ILE A 65 -7.48 -2.80 5.04
C ILE A 65 -7.35 -4.32 4.86
N LEU A 66 -6.28 -4.76 4.21
CA LEU A 66 -5.94 -6.19 4.09
C LEU A 66 -4.88 -6.55 5.14
N LEU A 67 -5.16 -7.58 5.93
CA LEU A 67 -4.20 -8.19 6.85
C LEU A 67 -3.76 -9.54 6.30
N LEU A 68 -2.46 -9.70 6.07
CA LEU A 68 -1.84 -10.96 5.67
C LEU A 68 -1.18 -11.59 6.89
N SER A 69 -1.71 -12.72 7.36
CA SER A 69 -1.21 -13.44 8.53
C SER A 69 -0.64 -14.82 8.14
N GLY A 70 0.40 -15.27 8.85
CA GLY A 70 0.98 -16.60 8.66
C GLY A 70 2.42 -16.70 9.18
N PRO A 71 3.09 -17.87 9.04
CA PRO A 71 4.48 -18.09 9.46
C PRO A 71 5.49 -17.16 8.78
N PRO A 72 6.70 -16.96 9.34
CA PRO A 72 7.77 -16.24 8.64
C PRO A 72 8.15 -16.96 7.33
N GLY A 73 8.59 -16.21 6.31
CA GLY A 73 9.04 -16.78 5.03
C GLY A 73 7.96 -17.04 3.97
N VAL A 74 6.67 -16.96 4.30
CA VAL A 74 5.56 -17.25 3.35
C VAL A 74 5.26 -16.15 2.32
N GLY A 75 6.15 -15.16 2.14
CA GLY A 75 6.00 -14.18 1.06
C GLY A 75 5.04 -13.00 1.30
N LYS A 76 4.54 -12.76 2.52
CA LYS A 76 3.62 -11.65 2.85
C LYS A 76 4.08 -10.26 2.37
N THR A 77 5.35 -9.94 2.53
CA THR A 77 5.90 -8.65 2.05
C THR A 77 6.02 -8.63 0.52
N SER A 78 6.31 -9.77 -0.08
CA SER A 78 6.46 -9.90 -1.53
C SER A 78 5.10 -9.75 -2.23
N ILE A 79 4.05 -10.38 -1.72
CA ILE A 79 2.69 -10.24 -2.28
C ILE A 79 2.16 -8.81 -2.14
N GLY A 80 2.50 -8.10 -1.05
CA GLY A 80 2.21 -6.66 -0.93
C GLY A 80 2.84 -5.80 -2.04
N LYS A 81 4.07 -6.14 -2.48
CA LYS A 81 4.71 -5.47 -3.62
C LYS A 81 4.00 -5.77 -4.94
N SER A 82 3.61 -7.03 -5.16
CA SER A 82 2.87 -7.43 -6.37
C SER A 82 1.49 -6.79 -6.44
N ILE A 83 0.79 -6.62 -5.31
CA ILE A 83 -0.46 -5.85 -5.25
C ILE A 83 -0.24 -4.40 -5.68
N ALA A 84 0.80 -3.74 -5.17
CA ALA A 84 1.12 -2.38 -5.56
C ALA A 84 1.47 -2.28 -7.05
N SER A 85 2.23 -3.24 -7.58
CA SER A 85 2.55 -3.31 -9.02
C SER A 85 1.32 -3.59 -9.89
N ALA A 86 0.36 -4.38 -9.40
CA ALA A 86 -0.89 -4.67 -10.11
C ALA A 86 -1.79 -3.44 -10.20
N LEU A 87 -1.84 -2.64 -9.13
CA LEU A 87 -2.62 -1.40 -9.04
C LEU A 87 -1.91 -0.18 -9.65
N ASP A 88 -0.65 -0.32 -10.08
CA ASP A 88 0.22 0.77 -10.52
C ASP A 88 0.42 1.89 -9.47
N ARG A 89 0.58 1.47 -8.20
CA ARG A 89 0.72 2.36 -7.05
C ARG A 89 2.13 2.29 -6.46
N LYS A 90 2.60 3.41 -5.91
CA LYS A 90 3.88 3.46 -5.18
C LYS A 90 3.81 2.56 -3.95
N PHE A 91 4.77 1.66 -3.80
CA PHE A 91 4.88 0.78 -2.65
C PHE A 91 5.75 1.39 -1.56
N PHE A 92 5.23 1.49 -0.34
CA PHE A 92 5.99 1.90 0.84
C PHE A 92 5.89 0.82 1.92
N ARG A 93 7.02 0.50 2.56
CA ARG A 93 7.09 -0.45 3.67
C ARG A 93 7.80 0.20 4.84
N PHE A 94 7.17 0.14 6.00
CA PHE A 94 7.78 0.46 7.28
C PHE A 94 7.55 -0.70 8.25
N SER A 95 8.48 -0.89 9.19
CA SER A 95 8.38 -1.92 10.21
C SER A 95 7.85 -1.30 11.49
N VAL A 96 6.81 -1.91 12.08
CA VAL A 96 6.29 -1.51 13.40
C VAL A 96 6.83 -2.36 14.54
N GLY A 97 7.58 -3.41 14.23
CA GLY A 97 8.21 -4.27 15.23
C GLY A 97 9.31 -3.51 15.98
N GLY A 98 9.22 -3.47 17.31
CA GLY A 98 10.18 -2.76 18.16
C GLY A 98 9.87 -1.28 18.38
N LEU A 99 8.76 -0.75 17.84
CA LEU A 99 8.31 0.60 18.16
C LEU A 99 7.82 0.65 19.62
N SER A 100 8.42 1.54 20.42
CA SER A 100 7.99 1.79 21.79
C SER A 100 7.27 3.12 21.97
N ASP A 101 7.55 4.10 21.09
CA ASP A 101 6.96 5.44 21.17
C ASP A 101 6.02 5.73 19.98
N VAL A 102 4.84 6.25 20.29
CA VAL A 102 3.83 6.69 19.32
C VAL A 102 4.35 7.87 18.49
N ALA A 103 5.29 8.65 19.01
CA ALA A 103 5.86 9.78 18.33
C ALA A 103 6.72 9.39 17.10
N GLU A 104 7.11 8.12 16.97
CA GLU A 104 7.73 7.58 15.75
C GLU A 104 6.74 7.49 14.58
N ILE A 105 5.44 7.35 14.87
CA ILE A 105 4.37 7.34 13.86
C ILE A 105 3.78 8.73 13.65
N LYS A 106 3.51 9.45 14.74
CA LYS A 106 2.80 10.74 14.69
C LYS A 106 3.73 11.95 14.51
N GLY A 107 5.04 11.76 14.67
CA GLY A 107 5.99 12.86 14.76
C GLY A 107 5.88 13.61 16.10
N HIS A 108 6.82 14.52 16.31
CA HIS A 108 6.84 15.40 17.47
C HIS A 108 6.34 16.79 17.09
N ARG A 109 5.67 17.46 18.03
CA ARG A 109 5.51 18.92 17.96
C ARG A 109 6.89 19.55 18.21
N ARG A 110 7.37 20.33 17.24
CA ARG A 110 8.55 21.20 17.36
C ARG A 110 8.13 22.64 17.17
#